data_AF-A0A7X6T599-F1
#
_entry.id   AF-A0A7X6T599-F1
#
_cell.length_a   1.000
_cell.length_b   1.000
_cell.length_c   1.000
_cell.angle_alpha   90.00
_cell.angle_beta   90.00
_cell.angle_gamma   90.00
#
_symmetry.space_group_name_H-M   'P 1'
#
loop_
_entity.id
_entity.type
_entity.pdbx_description
1 polymer ?
#
loop_
_entity_poly.entity_id
_entity_poly.type
_entity_poly.pdbx_seq_one_letter_code
_entity_poly.pdbx_strand_id
1 'polypeptide(L)'
;MIAIVITGDKNSGKSTFTHTLCSRLDEFGISTGGVIQIPPLPDQDQKEWFLSDQSTGEVRLLLTTEETQGWPRRGRFSINLDTFEWAKERLLASAEKYDFLVVDEIGPLELEGGGYHEALVELADRDEIDSSVGILLAIVRRELLEKVVERYNLEVSQIIDVNNPWEEELDKVVRLE
;
A
#
# COMPACT_ATOMS: atom_id res chain seq x y z
N MET A 1 12.62 9.41 -2.03
CA MET A 1 12.01 8.23 -1.38
C MET A 1 12.27 6.98 -2.18
N ILE A 2 13.04 6.06 -1.60
CA ILE A 2 13.31 4.74 -2.17
C ILE A 2 12.05 3.89 -2.07
N ALA A 3 11.72 3.18 -3.14
CA ALA A 3 10.54 2.33 -3.20
C ALA A 3 10.83 0.95 -3.80
N ILE A 4 10.21 -0.08 -3.22
CA ILE A 4 9.98 -1.36 -3.87
C ILE A 4 8.52 -1.38 -4.30
N VAL A 5 8.29 -1.62 -5.59
CA VAL A 5 6.94 -1.59 -6.14
C VAL A 5 6.41 -3.00 -6.34
N ILE A 6 5.30 -3.33 -5.68
CA ILE A 6 4.56 -4.59 -5.88
C ILE A 6 3.48 -4.34 -6.92
N THR A 7 3.59 -5.01 -8.05
CA THR A 7 2.70 -4.87 -9.20
C THR A 7 2.10 -6.19 -9.64
N GLY A 8 1.14 -6.12 -10.55
CA GLY A 8 0.45 -7.26 -11.13
C GLY A 8 -0.98 -6.94 -11.50
N ASP A 9 -1.62 -7.89 -12.16
CA ASP A 9 -2.95 -7.72 -12.71
C ASP A 9 -4.01 -7.49 -11.62
N LYS A 10 -5.19 -7.00 -12.02
CA LYS A 10 -6.31 -6.89 -11.08
C LYS A 10 -6.66 -8.28 -10.53
N ASN A 11 -6.85 -8.39 -9.21
CA ASN A 11 -7.10 -9.64 -8.50
C ASN A 11 -5.98 -10.70 -8.61
N SER A 12 -4.73 -10.30 -8.93
CA SER A 12 -3.58 -11.21 -9.00
C SER A 12 -3.06 -11.69 -7.63
N GLY A 13 -3.67 -11.25 -6.53
CA GLY A 13 -3.23 -11.59 -5.17
C GLY A 13 -2.19 -10.65 -4.55
N LYS A 14 -2.04 -9.41 -5.05
CA LYS A 14 -1.08 -8.40 -4.52
C LYS A 14 -1.18 -8.21 -3.01
N SER A 15 -2.38 -8.01 -2.46
CA SER A 15 -2.54 -7.85 -0.99
C SER A 15 -2.13 -9.11 -0.24
N THR A 16 -2.47 -10.31 -0.74
CA THR A 16 -2.05 -11.59 -0.16
C THR A 16 -0.54 -11.79 -0.20
N PHE A 17 0.09 -11.43 -1.32
CA PHE A 17 1.54 -11.44 -1.46
C PHE A 17 2.18 -10.46 -0.47
N THR A 18 1.61 -9.26 -0.32
CA THR A 18 2.10 -8.24 0.61
C THR A 18 2.06 -8.73 2.05
N HIS A 19 0.96 -9.35 2.50
CA HIS A 19 0.89 -9.99 3.82
C HIS A 19 1.95 -11.09 3.99
N THR A 20 2.15 -11.92 2.96
CA THR A 20 3.21 -12.96 2.97
C THR A 20 4.60 -12.34 3.10
N LEU A 21 4.88 -11.26 2.36
CA LEU A 21 6.14 -10.54 2.40
C LEU A 21 6.38 -9.92 3.78
N CYS A 22 5.39 -9.22 4.34
CA CYS A 22 5.49 -8.65 5.68
C CYS A 22 5.76 -9.72 6.75
N SER A 23 5.09 -10.87 6.66
CA SER A 23 5.36 -12.01 7.54
C SER A 23 6.79 -12.53 7.40
N ARG A 24 7.32 -12.63 6.19
CA ARG A 24 8.73 -13.04 5.99
C ARG A 24 9.70 -12.01 6.54
N LEU A 25 9.47 -10.72 6.31
CA LEU A 25 10.31 -9.65 6.85
C LEU A 25 10.38 -9.71 8.38
N ASP A 26 9.23 -9.94 9.04
CA ASP A 26 9.16 -10.11 10.50
C ASP A 26 9.98 -11.32 10.99
N GLU A 27 10.00 -12.44 10.26
CA GLU A 27 10.86 -13.61 10.58
C GLU A 27 12.36 -13.26 10.59
N PHE A 28 12.77 -12.23 9.85
CA PHE A 28 14.15 -11.70 9.85
C PHE A 28 14.35 -10.51 10.80
N GLY A 29 13.34 -10.15 11.59
CA GLY A 29 13.38 -9.00 12.50
C GLY A 29 13.30 -7.64 11.80
N ILE A 30 12.87 -7.62 10.53
CA ILE A 30 12.69 -6.41 9.75
C ILE A 30 11.26 -5.90 9.96
N SER A 31 11.15 -4.66 10.43
CA SER A 31 9.90 -4.08 10.89
C SER A 31 9.11 -3.46 9.74
N THR A 32 7.78 -3.68 9.75
CA THR A 32 6.85 -3.14 8.73
C THR A 32 5.76 -2.31 9.41
N GLY A 33 5.54 -1.10 8.89
CA GLY A 33 4.46 -0.20 9.30
C GLY A 33 3.62 0.23 8.10
N GLY A 34 2.61 1.06 8.35
CA GLY A 34 1.71 1.56 7.30
C GLY A 34 0.43 0.76 7.17
N VAL A 35 -0.17 0.71 5.97
CA VAL A 35 -1.53 0.19 5.79
C VAL A 35 -1.65 -0.81 4.63
N ILE A 36 -2.32 -1.93 4.88
CA ILE A 36 -2.56 -2.99 3.88
C ILE A 36 -4.05 -3.28 3.78
N GLN A 37 -4.58 -3.48 2.56
CA GLN A 37 -5.94 -3.96 2.40
C GLN A 37 -6.06 -5.42 2.84
N ILE A 38 -7.17 -5.76 3.48
CA ILE A 38 -7.46 -7.15 3.82
C ILE A 38 -7.88 -7.88 2.54
N PRO A 39 -7.18 -8.97 2.16
CA PRO A 39 -7.56 -9.77 1.00
C PRO A 39 -8.98 -10.33 1.16
N PRO A 40 -9.77 -10.41 0.07
CA PRO A 40 -11.06 -11.07 0.15
C PRO A 40 -10.94 -12.53 0.56
N LEU A 41 -11.98 -13.05 1.19
CA LEU A 41 -12.12 -14.49 1.38
C LEU A 41 -12.24 -15.19 0.02
N PRO A 42 -11.57 -16.34 -0.19
CA PRO A 42 -11.73 -17.14 -1.39
C PRO A 42 -13.20 -17.45 -1.67
N ASP A 43 -13.58 -17.45 -2.94
CA ASP A 43 -14.90 -17.84 -3.43
C ASP A 43 -16.08 -17.01 -2.88
N GLN A 44 -15.82 -15.81 -2.34
CA GLN A 44 -16.87 -14.86 -1.95
C GLN A 44 -16.89 -13.61 -2.83
N ASP A 45 -18.09 -13.17 -3.19
CA ASP A 45 -18.28 -11.87 -3.83
C ASP A 45 -17.91 -10.76 -2.83
N GLN A 46 -16.73 -10.18 -3.04
CA GLN A 46 -16.27 -9.08 -2.21
C GLN A 46 -17.15 -7.83 -2.44
N LYS A 47 -17.87 -7.44 -1.39
CA LYS A 47 -18.65 -6.20 -1.33
C LYS A 47 -17.99 -5.11 -0.49
N GLU A 48 -17.07 -5.50 0.38
CA GLU A 48 -16.42 -4.62 1.35
C GLU A 48 -14.89 -4.78 1.27
N TRP A 49 -14.18 -3.67 1.37
CA TRP A 49 -12.73 -3.62 1.45
C TRP A 49 -12.36 -2.99 2.77
N PHE A 50 -11.52 -3.67 3.53
CA PHE A 50 -11.02 -3.22 4.81
C PHE A 50 -9.55 -2.86 4.70
N LEU A 51 -9.12 -1.88 5.49
CA LEU A 51 -7.74 -1.45 5.59
C LEU A 51 -7.23 -1.75 7.01
N SER A 52 -6.05 -2.34 7.10
CA SER A 52 -5.40 -2.73 8.35
C SER A 52 -4.14 -1.91 8.57
N ASP A 53 -4.00 -1.30 9.75
CA ASP A 53 -2.77 -0.65 10.21
C ASP A 53 -1.79 -1.71 10.72
N GLN A 54 -0.63 -1.81 10.09
CA GLN A 54 0.39 -2.82 10.43
C GLN A 54 1.10 -2.53 11.76
N SER A 55 0.99 -1.31 12.28
CA SER A 55 1.55 -0.95 13.59
C SER A 55 0.68 -1.40 14.75
N THR A 56 -0.64 -1.39 14.59
CA THR A 56 -1.61 -1.59 15.69
C THR A 56 -2.53 -2.78 15.51
N GLY A 57 -2.68 -3.28 14.28
CA GLY A 57 -3.69 -4.26 13.90
C GLY A 57 -5.11 -3.68 13.85
N GLU A 58 -5.29 -2.36 14.00
CA GLU A 58 -6.60 -1.74 13.84
C GLU A 58 -7.10 -1.89 12.39
N VAL A 59 -8.36 -2.30 12.24
CA VAL A 59 -9.00 -2.54 10.95
C VAL A 59 -10.21 -1.62 10.78
N ARG A 60 -10.30 -0.95 9.63
CA ARG A 60 -11.42 -0.07 9.29
C ARG A 60 -11.99 -0.36 7.90
N LEU A 61 -13.30 -0.17 7.73
CA LEU A 61 -13.96 -0.27 6.43
C LEU A 61 -13.50 0.90 5.54
N LEU A 62 -12.90 0.58 4.40
CA LEU A 62 -12.36 1.54 3.44
C LEU A 62 -13.37 1.82 2.32
N LEU A 63 -13.87 0.76 1.68
CA LEU A 63 -14.78 0.84 0.53
C LEU A 63 -15.91 -0.17 0.67
N THR A 64 -17.07 0.16 0.12
CA THR A 64 -18.15 -0.82 -0.11
C THR A 64 -18.79 -0.63 -1.48
N THR A 65 -19.34 -1.68 -2.07
CA THR A 65 -20.20 -1.54 -3.26
C THR A 65 -21.59 -1.00 -2.94
N GLU A 66 -22.03 -1.14 -1.69
CA GLU A 66 -23.35 -0.69 -1.24
C GLU A 66 -23.40 0.83 -1.11
N GLU A 67 -24.57 1.43 -1.35
CA GLU A 67 -24.73 2.86 -1.16
C GLU A 67 -24.70 3.19 0.33
N THR A 68 -23.86 4.14 0.72
CA THR A 68 -23.71 4.56 2.12
C THR A 68 -23.91 6.06 2.20
N GLN A 69 -24.85 6.49 3.05
CA GLN A 69 -25.21 7.90 3.16
C GLN A 69 -24.01 8.74 3.61
N GLY A 70 -23.73 9.82 2.88
CA GLY A 70 -22.62 10.73 3.17
C GLY A 70 -21.27 10.29 2.60
N TRP A 71 -21.17 9.10 2.01
CA TRP A 71 -19.92 8.62 1.39
C TRP A 71 -19.89 8.97 -0.10
N PRO A 72 -18.83 9.61 -0.60
CA PRO A 72 -18.72 9.89 -2.02
C PRO A 72 -18.61 8.60 -2.83
N ARG A 73 -19.12 8.66 -4.07
CA ARG A 73 -19.12 7.53 -5.01
C ARG A 73 -18.01 7.68 -6.03
N ARG A 74 -17.30 6.59 -6.31
CA ARG A 74 -16.34 6.48 -7.40
C ARG A 74 -16.51 5.14 -8.13
N GLY A 75 -17.03 5.22 -9.36
CA GLY A 75 -17.45 4.03 -10.09
C GLY A 75 -18.49 3.24 -9.30
N ARG A 76 -18.19 1.97 -8.98
CA ARG A 76 -19.07 1.11 -8.20
C ARG A 76 -18.94 1.24 -6.67
N PHE A 77 -17.97 2.01 -6.18
CA PHE A 77 -17.61 2.05 -4.76
C PHE A 77 -18.16 3.30 -4.07
N SER A 78 -18.64 3.12 -2.84
CA SER A 78 -18.82 4.17 -1.84
C SER A 78 -17.55 4.21 -0.98
N ILE A 79 -16.99 5.41 -0.77
CA ILE A 79 -15.68 5.61 -0.14
C ILE A 79 -15.82 6.15 1.28
N ASN A 80 -15.15 5.52 2.24
CA ASN A 80 -15.03 6.04 3.60
C ASN A 80 -13.90 7.07 3.71
N LEU A 81 -14.21 8.36 3.67
CA LEU A 81 -13.20 9.42 3.80
C LEU A 81 -12.53 9.42 5.18
N ASP A 82 -13.25 9.07 6.25
CA ASP A 82 -12.68 9.02 7.60
C ASP A 82 -11.61 7.94 7.73
N THR A 83 -11.77 6.82 7.01
CA THR A 83 -10.74 5.77 6.95
C THR A 83 -9.51 6.23 6.17
N PHE A 84 -9.68 7.01 5.09
CA PHE A 84 -8.54 7.58 4.37
C PHE A 84 -7.78 8.61 5.21
N GLU A 85 -8.48 9.46 5.95
CA GLU A 85 -7.85 10.42 6.86
C GLU A 85 -7.09 9.71 7.98
N TRP A 86 -7.72 8.70 8.61
CA TRP A 86 -7.05 7.84 9.59
C TRP A 86 -5.80 7.17 9.01
N ALA A 87 -5.88 6.63 7.79
CA ALA A 87 -4.75 5.98 7.12
C ALA A 87 -3.61 6.97 6.86
N LYS A 88 -3.91 8.20 6.43
CA LYS A 88 -2.92 9.28 6.28
C LYS A 88 -2.16 9.52 7.59
N GLU A 89 -2.88 9.67 8.70
CA GLU A 89 -2.25 9.82 10.01
C GLU A 89 -1.36 8.63 10.38
N ARG A 90 -1.82 7.39 10.11
CA ARG A 90 -1.04 6.17 10.40
C ARG A 90 0.25 6.12 9.57
N LEU A 91 0.18 6.47 8.29
CA LEU A 91 1.34 6.51 7.40
C LEU A 91 2.39 7.50 7.88
N LEU A 92 1.97 8.74 8.19
CA LEU A 92 2.89 9.78 8.68
C LEU A 92 3.47 9.43 10.06
N ALA A 93 2.69 8.79 10.93
CA ALA A 93 3.15 8.35 12.24
C ALA A 93 4.12 7.15 12.19
N SER A 94 4.14 6.43 11.07
CA SER A 94 4.97 5.23 10.86
C SER A 94 6.25 5.50 10.08
N ALA A 95 6.33 6.63 9.37
CA ALA A 95 7.40 6.97 8.44
C ALA A 95 8.82 6.64 8.95
N GLU A 96 9.14 7.04 10.18
CA GLU A 96 10.48 6.98 10.76
C GLU A 96 10.67 5.82 11.77
N LYS A 97 9.65 4.98 11.95
CA LYS A 97 9.64 3.94 13.01
C LYS A 97 9.89 2.54 12.50
N TYR A 98 9.81 2.34 11.19
CA TYR A 98 9.81 1.03 10.57
C TYR A 98 10.78 1.00 9.39
N ASP A 99 11.40 -0.16 9.16
CA ASP A 99 12.32 -0.37 8.05
C ASP A 99 11.59 -0.27 6.70
N PHE A 100 10.34 -0.74 6.66
CA PHE A 100 9.45 -0.64 5.52
C PHE A 100 8.14 0.05 5.87
N LEU A 101 7.69 0.94 4.99
CA LEU A 101 6.38 1.58 5.04
C LEU A 101 5.51 1.09 3.89
N VAL A 102 4.44 0.36 4.19
CA VAL A 102 3.57 -0.25 3.17
C VAL A 102 2.34 0.61 2.86
N VAL A 103 1.99 0.70 1.57
CA VAL A 103 0.80 1.42 1.09
C VAL A 103 0.06 0.58 0.06
N ASP A 104 -1.08 0.00 0.45
CA ASP A 104 -1.97 -0.79 -0.42
C ASP A 104 -3.32 -0.09 -0.65
N GLU A 105 -3.71 0.34 -1.85
CA GLU A 105 -2.99 0.37 -3.15
C GLU A 105 -2.86 1.85 -3.55
N ILE A 106 -1.75 2.25 -4.16
CA ILE A 106 -1.60 3.57 -4.79
C ILE A 106 -2.17 3.49 -6.20
N GLY A 107 -3.30 4.15 -6.42
CA GLY A 107 -4.08 3.98 -7.64
C GLY A 107 -4.58 5.28 -8.23
N PRO A 108 -5.67 5.21 -9.02
CA PRO A 108 -6.21 6.39 -9.67
C PRO A 108 -6.69 7.46 -8.69
N LEU A 109 -6.99 7.11 -7.43
CA LEU A 109 -7.46 8.08 -6.45
C LEU A 109 -6.32 9.02 -6.04
N GLU A 110 -5.18 8.42 -5.72
CA GLU A 110 -3.94 9.10 -5.35
C GLU A 110 -3.38 9.93 -6.51
N LEU A 111 -3.44 9.40 -7.74
CA LEU A 111 -3.02 10.15 -8.95
C LEU A 111 -3.88 11.39 -9.21
N GLU A 112 -5.14 11.39 -8.80
CA GLU A 112 -6.08 12.53 -8.92
C GLU A 112 -5.99 13.50 -7.73
N GLY A 113 -5.10 13.24 -6.76
CA GLY A 113 -4.92 14.09 -5.58
C GLY A 113 -5.76 13.70 -4.37
N GLY A 114 -6.49 12.58 -4.41
CA GLY A 114 -7.26 12.06 -3.29
C GLY A 114 -6.57 10.92 -2.53
N GLY A 115 -7.30 10.28 -1.62
CA GLY A 115 -6.82 9.08 -0.92
C GLY A 115 -5.56 9.34 -0.11
N TYR A 116 -4.48 8.61 -0.38
CA TYR A 116 -3.20 8.76 0.31
C TYR A 116 -2.31 9.89 -0.24
N HIS A 117 -2.79 10.67 -1.22
CA HIS A 117 -1.98 11.63 -1.96
C HIS A 117 -1.18 12.59 -1.07
N GLU A 118 -1.85 13.27 -0.13
CA GLU A 118 -1.21 14.22 0.79
C GLU A 118 -0.13 13.54 1.63
N ALA A 119 -0.40 12.33 2.12
CA ALA A 119 0.57 11.54 2.88
C ALA A 119 1.81 11.23 2.05
N LEU A 120 1.61 10.76 0.81
CA LEU A 120 2.71 10.37 -0.08
C LEU A 120 3.59 11.56 -0.48
N VAL A 121 3.00 12.75 -0.68
CA VAL A 121 3.77 13.98 -0.93
C VAL A 121 4.58 14.36 0.30
N GLU A 122 3.96 14.37 1.47
CA GLU A 122 4.66 14.73 2.72
C GLU A 122 5.78 13.74 3.06
N LEU A 123 5.57 12.44 2.83
CA LEU A 123 6.60 11.41 3.01
C LEU A 123 7.77 11.61 2.05
N ALA A 124 7.50 11.94 0.78
CA ALA A 124 8.54 12.24 -0.19
C ALA A 124 9.36 13.47 0.21
N ASP A 125 8.70 14.53 0.67
CA ASP A 125 9.36 15.77 1.12
C ASP A 125 10.24 15.51 2.36
N ARG A 126 9.77 14.71 3.33
CA ARG A 126 10.56 14.33 4.52
C ARG A 126 11.82 13.55 4.14
N ASP A 127 11.65 12.55 3.26
CA ASP A 127 12.76 11.71 2.82
C ASP A 127 13.84 12.51 2.05
N GLU A 128 13.44 13.52 1.27
CA GLU A 128 14.38 14.43 0.60
C GLU A 128 15.19 15.29 1.59
N ILE A 129 14.61 15.60 2.76
CA ILE A 129 15.25 16.45 3.78
C ILE A 129 16.30 15.67 4.58
N ASP A 130 15.97 14.47 5.07
CA ASP A 130 16.85 13.75 6.01
C ASP A 130 16.91 12.23 5.83
N SER A 131 16.27 11.67 4.79
CA SER A 131 16.28 10.23 4.47
C SER A 131 15.86 9.35 5.65
N SER A 132 14.95 9.86 6.49
CA SER A 132 14.46 9.17 7.70
C SER A 132 13.28 8.23 7.44
N VAL A 133 12.70 8.25 6.24
CA VAL A 133 11.53 7.43 5.91
C VAL A 133 11.98 6.02 5.55
N GLY A 134 11.32 5.01 6.14
CA GLY A 134 11.53 3.61 5.77
C GLY A 134 11.26 3.36 4.28
N ILE A 135 11.81 2.27 3.73
CA ILE A 135 11.64 1.94 2.30
C ILE A 135 10.15 1.78 2.00
N LEU A 136 9.65 2.49 0.99
CA LEU A 136 8.25 2.41 0.60
C LEU A 136 7.96 1.06 -0.09
N LEU A 137 7.09 0.25 0.47
CA LEU A 137 6.46 -0.87 -0.21
C LEU A 137 5.17 -0.38 -0.88
N ALA A 138 5.28 0.03 -2.14
CA ALA A 138 4.18 0.60 -2.91
C ALA A 138 3.44 -0.49 -3.69
N ILE A 139 2.17 -0.73 -3.38
CA ILE A 139 1.35 -1.66 -4.16
C ILE A 139 0.68 -0.82 -5.26
N VAL A 140 0.91 -1.18 -6.52
CA VAL A 140 0.46 -0.41 -7.68
C VAL A 140 -0.10 -1.33 -8.75
N ARG A 141 -1.16 -0.92 -9.44
CA ARG A 141 -1.63 -1.63 -10.64
C ARG A 141 -0.61 -1.55 -11.76
N ARG A 142 -0.46 -2.64 -12.50
CA ARG A 142 0.47 -2.74 -13.64
C ARG A 142 0.36 -1.55 -14.60
N GLU A 143 -0.87 -1.16 -14.96
CA GLU A 143 -1.12 -0.06 -15.90
C GLU A 143 -0.87 1.35 -15.34
N LEU A 144 -0.66 1.48 -14.03
CA LEU A 144 -0.44 2.77 -13.35
C LEU A 144 1.00 2.94 -12.86
N LEU A 145 1.84 1.91 -12.99
CA LEU A 145 3.21 1.88 -12.49
C LEU A 145 3.98 3.15 -12.85
N GLU A 146 4.15 3.41 -14.15
CA GLU A 146 4.94 4.56 -14.63
C GLU A 146 4.39 5.89 -14.10
N LYS A 147 3.06 6.05 -14.09
CA LYS A 147 2.40 7.27 -13.61
C LYS A 147 2.62 7.48 -12.11
N VAL A 148 2.59 6.41 -11.31
CA VAL A 148 2.82 6.50 -9.86
C VAL A 148 4.27 6.84 -9.56
N VAL A 149 5.21 6.19 -10.25
CA VAL A 149 6.64 6.47 -10.12
C VAL A 149 6.94 7.92 -10.46
N GLU A 150 6.42 8.43 -11.58
CA GLU A 150 6.59 9.82 -11.99
C GLU A 150 5.90 10.80 -11.01
N ARG A 151 4.65 10.51 -10.62
CA ARG A 151 3.84 11.42 -9.78
C ARG A 151 4.46 11.72 -8.42
N TYR A 152 5.17 10.75 -7.86
CA TYR A 152 5.77 10.81 -6.53
C TYR A 152 7.30 10.78 -6.55
N ASN A 153 7.91 10.89 -7.74
CA ASN A 153 9.36 10.86 -7.94
C ASN A 153 10.04 9.70 -7.18
N LEU A 154 9.47 8.50 -7.31
CA LEU A 154 9.95 7.33 -6.56
C LEU A 154 11.28 6.84 -7.13
N GLU A 155 12.27 6.64 -6.26
CA GLU A 155 13.50 5.95 -6.62
C GLU A 155 13.26 4.43 -6.50
N VAL A 156 12.80 3.83 -7.59
CA VAL A 156 12.43 2.41 -7.60
C VAL A 156 13.68 1.53 -7.56
N SER A 157 13.92 0.87 -6.43
CA SER A 157 15.02 -0.08 -6.27
C SER A 157 14.68 -1.45 -6.83
N GLN A 158 13.42 -1.87 -6.73
CA GLN A 158 12.93 -3.14 -7.25
C GLN A 158 11.47 -3.07 -7.70
N ILE A 159 11.13 -3.90 -8.70
CA ILE A 159 9.76 -4.15 -9.13
C ILE A 159 9.48 -5.64 -8.92
N ILE A 160 8.44 -5.91 -8.13
CA ILE A 160 7.98 -7.24 -7.77
C ILE A 160 6.67 -7.50 -8.51
N ASP A 161 6.67 -8.46 -9.43
CA ASP A 161 5.48 -8.78 -10.22
C ASP A 161 4.83 -10.06 -9.70
N VAL A 162 3.70 -9.94 -9.01
CA VAL A 162 3.05 -11.10 -8.36
C VAL A 162 2.45 -12.11 -9.34
N ASN A 163 2.46 -11.80 -10.64
CA ASN A 163 2.14 -12.76 -11.69
C ASN A 163 3.29 -13.76 -11.94
N ASN A 164 4.52 -13.46 -11.49
CA ASN A 164 5.67 -14.37 -11.54
C ASN A 164 5.66 -15.35 -10.33
N PRO A 165 6.53 -16.39 -10.32
CA PRO A 165 6.63 -17.29 -9.19
C PRO A 165 6.96 -16.56 -7.88
N TRP A 166 6.07 -16.70 -6.87
CA TRP A 166 6.15 -15.92 -5.63
C TRP A 166 7.46 -16.12 -4.86
N GLU A 167 8.04 -17.31 -4.86
CA GLU A 167 9.31 -17.55 -4.14
C GLU A 167 10.46 -16.71 -4.71
N GLU A 168 10.56 -16.63 -6.04
CA GLU A 168 11.58 -15.82 -6.72
C GLU A 168 11.37 -14.33 -6.44
N GLU A 169 10.12 -13.90 -6.41
CA GLU A 169 9.73 -12.52 -6.14
C GLU A 169 9.95 -12.12 -4.66
N LEU A 170 9.67 -13.00 -3.71
CA LEU A 170 9.93 -12.79 -2.28
C LEU A 170 11.43 -12.73 -1.99
N ASP A 171 12.23 -13.60 -2.62
CA ASP A 171 13.68 -13.63 -2.44
C ASP A 171 14.37 -12.32 -2.85
N LYS A 172 13.81 -11.58 -3.83
CA LYS A 172 14.37 -10.28 -4.25
C LYS A 172 14.35 -9.24 -3.13
N VAL A 173 13.33 -9.27 -2.28
CA VAL A 173 13.16 -8.29 -1.19
C VAL A 173 13.89 -8.75 0.08
N VAL A 174 13.78 -10.04 0.41
CA VAL A 174 14.23 -10.57 1.71
C VAL A 174 15.74 -10.84 1.74
N ARG A 175 16.41 -11.00 0.60
CA ARG A 175 17.87 -11.26 0.52
C ARG A 175 18.71 -10.03 0.18
N LEU A 176 18.26 -8.84 0.55
CA LEU A 176 19.08 -7.64 0.47
C LEU A 176 20.22 -7.74 1.53
N GLU A 177 21.32 -8.40 1.16
CA GLU A 177 22.61 -8.40 1.88
C GLU A 177 23.43 -7.14 1.58
#